data_AF-A0A7W0H5S0-F1
#
_entry.id   AF-A0A7W0H5S0-F1
#
_cell.length_a   1.000
_cell.length_b   1.000
_cell.length_c   1.000
_cell.angle_alpha   90.00
_cell.angle_beta   90.00
_cell.angle_gamma   90.00
#
_symmetry.space_group_name_H-M   'P 1'
#
loop_
_entity.id
_entity.type
_entity.pdbx_description
1 polymer ?
#
loop_
_entity_poly.entity_id
_entity_poly.type
_entity_poly.pdbx_seq_one_letter_code
_entity_poly.pdbx_strand_id
1 'polypeptide(L)'
;MERSFRITALAEATSFLALLVATYVKYGHDQPIGVQILGPIHGLLFVGYVLLAVNLAPRAGWSLRTTAMVLVGAVLPFGGYVVDRWLARRPVRQAG
;
A
#
# COMPACT_ATOMS: atom_id res chain seq x y z
N MET A 1 11.20 -11.03 1.24
CA MET A 1 10.10 -10.38 1.97
C MET A 1 10.01 -8.89 1.67
N GLU A 2 11.10 -8.13 1.77
CA GLU A 2 11.11 -6.70 1.39
C GLU A 2 10.61 -6.46 -0.04
N ARG A 3 11.12 -7.22 -1.03
CA ARG A 3 10.66 -7.13 -2.43
C ARG A 3 9.15 -7.33 -2.57
N SER A 4 8.59 -8.32 -1.89
CA SER A 4 7.15 -8.60 -1.89
C SER A 4 6.36 -7.45 -1.26
N PHE A 5 6.86 -6.88 -0.16
CA PHE A 5 6.24 -5.70 0.46
C PHE A 5 6.26 -4.49 -0.46
N ARG A 6 7.40 -4.20 -1.11
CA ARG A 6 7.55 -3.11 -2.07
C ARG A 6 6.61 -3.25 -3.27
N ILE A 7 6.51 -4.44 -3.86
CA ILE A 7 5.56 -4.72 -4.94
C ILE A 7 4.11 -4.50 -4.46
N THR A 8 3.78 -4.99 -3.26
CA THR A 8 2.44 -4.82 -2.67
C THR A 8 2.13 -3.35 -2.42
N ALA A 9 3.09 -2.56 -1.92
CA ALA A 9 2.96 -1.12 -1.70
C ALA A 9 2.68 -0.34 -3.00
N LEU A 10 3.37 -0.69 -4.09
CA LEU A 10 3.13 -0.07 -5.39
C LEU A 10 1.77 -0.48 -5.97
N ALA A 11 1.41 -1.76 -5.86
CA ALA A 11 0.12 -2.27 -6.33
C ALA A 11 -1.05 -1.66 -5.56
N GLU A 12 -0.95 -1.59 -4.22
CA GLU A 12 -1.93 -0.97 -3.33
C GLU A 12 -2.15 0.49 -3.72
N ALA A 13 -1.09 1.32 -3.76
CA ALA A 13 -1.21 2.74 -4.13
C ALA A 13 -1.78 2.93 -5.55
N THR A 14 -1.36 2.11 -6.52
CA THR A 14 -1.91 2.16 -7.88
C THR A 14 -3.40 1.82 -7.89
N SER A 15 -3.81 0.79 -7.15
CA SER A 15 -5.22 0.37 -7.02
C SER A 15 -6.06 1.44 -6.33
N PHE A 16 -5.50 2.16 -5.35
CA PHE A 16 -6.16 3.28 -4.69
C PHE A 16 -6.42 4.40 -5.71
N LEU A 17 -5.40 4.82 -6.46
CA LEU A 17 -5.56 5.85 -7.50
C LEU A 17 -6.61 5.43 -8.55
N ALA A 18 -6.59 4.18 -9.00
CA ALA A 18 -7.60 3.65 -9.91
C ALA A 18 -9.01 3.68 -9.27
N LEU A 19 -9.13 3.33 -7.99
CA LEU A 19 -10.39 3.38 -7.24
C LEU A 19 -10.92 4.81 -7.09
N LEU A 20 -10.06 5.81 -6.93
CA LEU A 20 -10.46 7.22 -6.93
C LEU A 20 -11.04 7.64 -8.28
N VAL A 21 -10.39 7.25 -9.38
CA VAL A 21 -10.92 7.50 -10.74
C VAL A 21 -12.26 6.80 -10.92
N ALA A 22 -12.39 5.54 -10.52
CA ALA A 22 -13.66 4.81 -10.59
C ALA A 22 -14.75 5.44 -9.73
N THR A 23 -14.38 6.01 -8.57
CA THR A 23 -15.32 6.74 -7.70
C THR A 23 -15.79 8.03 -8.36
N TYR A 24 -14.89 8.77 -9.00
CA TYR A 24 -15.25 9.95 -9.79
C TYR A 24 -16.21 9.59 -10.93
N VAL A 25 -15.89 8.53 -11.69
CA VAL A 25 -16.76 8.04 -12.78
C VAL A 25 -18.12 7.57 -12.25
N LYS A 26 -18.16 6.87 -11.11
CA LYS A 26 -19.41 6.44 -10.47
C LYS A 26 -20.35 7.62 -10.22
N TYR A 27 -19.86 8.72 -9.67
CA TYR A 27 -20.70 9.87 -9.34
C TYR A 27 -20.94 10.82 -10.53
N GLY A 28 -20.03 10.86 -11.51
CA GLY A 28 -20.17 11.72 -12.69
C GLY A 28 -20.99 11.10 -13.83
N HIS A 29 -21.05 9.77 -13.90
CA HIS A 29 -21.69 9.04 -15.01
C HIS A 29 -22.63 7.92 -14.55
N ASP A 30 -22.94 7.82 -13.25
CA ASP A 30 -23.78 6.77 -12.66
C ASP A 30 -23.31 5.33 -13.00
N GLN A 31 -22.00 5.13 -13.17
CA GLN A 31 -21.40 3.84 -13.53
C GLN A 31 -20.66 3.20 -12.34
N PRO A 32 -21.31 2.34 -11.52
CA PRO A 32 -20.71 1.80 -10.30
C PRO A 32 -19.72 0.64 -10.53
N ILE A 33 -19.70 0.06 -11.73
CA ILE A 33 -18.97 -1.20 -12.00
C ILE A 33 -17.47 -1.10 -11.71
N GLY A 34 -16.85 0.06 -11.96
CA GLY A 34 -15.43 0.28 -11.66
C GLY A 34 -15.12 0.14 -10.17
N VAL A 35 -15.96 0.71 -9.31
CA VAL A 35 -15.81 0.63 -7.84
C VAL A 35 -16.10 -0.77 -7.33
N GLN A 36 -17.08 -1.48 -7.92
CA GLN A 36 -17.42 -2.85 -7.54
C GLN A 36 -16.28 -3.85 -7.79
N ILE A 37 -15.46 -3.61 -8.83
CA ILE A 37 -14.30 -4.44 -9.16
C ILE A 37 -13.05 -3.96 -8.40
N LEU A 38 -12.75 -2.66 -8.46
CA LEU A 38 -11.51 -2.13 -7.89
C LEU A 38 -11.55 -2.04 -6.36
N GLY A 39 -12.73 -1.88 -5.76
CA GLY A 39 -12.90 -1.82 -4.30
C GLY A 39 -12.38 -3.07 -3.60
N PRO A 40 -12.87 -4.28 -3.94
CA PRO A 40 -12.36 -5.54 -3.39
C PRO A 40 -10.87 -5.77 -3.66
N ILE A 41 -10.39 -5.45 -4.87
CA ILE A 41 -8.97 -5.58 -5.22
C ILE A 41 -8.11 -4.69 -4.34
N HIS A 42 -8.46 -3.41 -4.21
CA HIS A 42 -7.77 -2.46 -3.36
C HIS A 42 -7.82 -2.91 -1.88
N GLY A 43 -8.98 -3.33 -1.39
CA GLY A 43 -9.12 -3.83 -0.02
C GLY A 43 -8.22 -5.03 0.28
N LEU A 44 -8.12 -5.98 -0.66
CA LEU A 44 -7.20 -7.12 -0.52
C LEU A 44 -5.73 -6.67 -0.50
N LEU A 45 -5.35 -5.75 -1.37
CA LEU A 45 -3.99 -5.19 -1.42
C LEU A 45 -3.66 -4.41 -0.14
N PHE A 46 -4.60 -3.65 0.41
CA PHE A 46 -4.47 -2.93 1.67
C PHE A 46 -4.23 -3.89 2.84
N VAL A 47 -5.03 -4.97 2.96
CA VAL A 47 -4.81 -5.98 3.99
C VAL A 47 -3.46 -6.67 3.81
N GLY A 48 -3.10 -7.03 2.57
CA GLY A 48 -1.80 -7.61 2.25
C GLY A 48 -0.64 -6.69 2.64
N TYR A 49 -0.77 -5.39 2.37
CA TYR A 49 0.19 -4.36 2.78
C TYR A 49 0.37 -4.36 4.29
N VAL A 50 -0.72 -4.28 5.06
CA VAL A 50 -0.67 -4.21 6.53
C VAL A 50 0.01 -5.45 7.11
N LEU A 51 -0.38 -6.65 6.64
CA LEU A 51 0.19 -7.91 7.11
C LEU A 51 1.69 -7.99 6.80
N LEU A 52 2.10 -7.63 5.58
CA LEU A 52 3.51 -7.62 5.21
C LEU A 52 4.31 -6.56 5.96
N ALA A 53 3.75 -5.37 6.20
CA ALA A 53 4.39 -4.31 6.97
C ALA A 53 4.66 -4.75 8.42
N VAL A 54 3.65 -5.31 9.08
CA VAL A 54 3.76 -5.81 10.46
C VAL A 54 4.76 -6.98 10.54
N ASN A 55 4.78 -7.87 9.55
CA ASN A 55 5.74 -8.97 9.53
C ASN A 55 7.18 -8.51 9.23
N LEU A 56 7.35 -7.48 8.39
CA LEU A 56 8.64 -6.92 8.03
C LEU A 56 9.23 -6.03 9.13
N ALA A 57 8.39 -5.34 9.90
CA ALA A 57 8.83 -4.35 10.89
C ALA A 57 9.90 -4.87 11.88
N PRO A 58 9.77 -6.04 12.52
CA PRO A 58 10.82 -6.57 13.41
C PRO A 58 12.12 -6.87 12.67
N ARG A 59 12.04 -7.44 11.46
CA ARG A 59 13.21 -7.82 10.65
C ARG A 59 13.94 -6.59 10.10
N ALA A 60 13.20 -5.51 9.88
CA ALA A 60 13.72 -4.22 9.44
C ALA A 60 14.19 -3.33 10.59
N GLY A 61 14.07 -3.78 11.85
CA GLY A 61 14.41 -2.99 13.03
C GLY A 61 13.56 -1.71 13.16
N TRP A 62 12.33 -1.73 12.65
CA TRP A 62 11.45 -0.57 12.70
C TRP A 62 10.93 -0.33 14.11
N SER A 63 11.06 0.92 14.57
CA SER A 63 10.37 1.37 15.78
C SER A 63 8.85 1.36 15.57
N LEU A 64 8.08 1.32 16.67
CA LEU A 64 6.62 1.43 16.59
C LEU A 64 6.17 2.69 15.82
N ARG A 65 6.89 3.80 15.99
CA ARG A 65 6.64 5.05 15.26
C ARG A 65 6.83 4.88 13.75
N THR A 66 7.89 4.20 13.32
CA THR A 66 8.15 3.92 11.91
C THR A 66 7.06 3.03 11.33
N THR A 67 6.70 1.95 12.03
CA THR A 67 5.62 1.05 11.60
C THR A 67 4.30 1.81 11.46
N ALA A 68 3.95 2.66 12.43
CA ALA A 68 2.74 3.49 12.37
C ALA A 68 2.77 4.44 11.16
N MET A 69 3.89 5.11 10.87
CA MET A 69 4.02 5.98 9.69
C MET A 69 3.85 5.20 8.38
N VAL A 70 4.40 3.99 8.30
CA VAL A 70 4.24 3.10 7.13
C VAL A 70 2.78 2.72 6.94
N LEU A 71 2.08 2.33 8.01
CA LEU A 71 0.66 1.98 7.96
C LEU A 71 -0.22 3.18 7.58
N VAL A 72 0.05 4.36 8.13
CA VAL A 72 -0.63 5.60 7.71
C VAL A 72 -0.38 5.90 6.23
N GLY A 73 0.82 5.58 5.73
CA GLY A 73 1.14 5.67 4.30
C GLY A 73 0.19 4.86 3.42
N ALA A 74 -0.34 3.73 3.88
CA ALA A 74 -1.29 2.92 3.11
C ALA A 74 -2.69 3.54 2.99
N VAL A 75 -3.03 4.52 3.83
CA VAL A 75 -4.34 5.20 3.81
C VAL A 75 -4.30 6.43 2.88
N LEU A 76 -3.10 6.92 2.56
CA LEU A 76 -2.92 8.03 1.65
C LEU A 76 -2.74 7.50 0.23
N PRO A 77 -3.42 8.07 -0.79
CA PRO A 77 -3.41 7.55 -2.16
C PRO A 77 -2.02 7.46 -2.81
N PHE A 78 -1.03 8.20 -2.28
CA PHE A 78 0.36 8.16 -2.75
C PHE A 78 1.34 7.58 -1.72
N GLY A 79 0.89 7.22 -0.52
CA GLY A 79 1.81 6.85 0.55
C GLY A 79 2.53 5.52 0.30
N GLY A 80 1.92 4.57 -0.41
CA GLY A 80 2.62 3.36 -0.87
C GLY A 80 3.84 3.64 -1.77
N TYR A 81 3.78 4.63 -2.66
CA TYR A 81 4.93 5.07 -3.47
C TYR A 81 6.02 5.73 -2.62
N VAL A 82 5.63 6.56 -1.65
CA VAL A 82 6.56 7.20 -0.71
C VAL A 82 7.29 6.14 0.12
N VAL A 83 6.56 5.14 0.61
CA VAL A 83 7.12 4.04 1.39
C VAL A 83 8.07 3.19 0.54
N ASP A 84 7.70 2.83 -0.70
CA ASP A 84 8.61 2.12 -1.62
C ASP A 84 9.90 2.90 -1.85
N ARG A 85 9.79 4.21 -2.16
CA ARG A 85 10.95 5.08 -2.39
C ARG A 85 11.85 5.17 -1.16
N TRP A 86 11.26 5.23 0.03
CA TRP A 86 11.97 5.27 1.30
C TRP A 86 12.72 3.96 1.58
N LEU A 87 12.06 2.80 1.40
CA LEU A 87 12.69 1.48 1.52
C LEU A 87 13.79 1.26 0.49
N ALA A 88 13.59 1.68 -0.76
CA ALA A 88 14.61 1.58 -1.80
C ALA A 88 15.93 2.32 -1.44
N ARG A 89 15.84 3.37 -0.60
CA ARG A 89 17.01 4.11 -0.08
C ARG A 89 17.56 3.51 1.21
N ARG A 90 16.78 2.68 1.90
CA ARG A 90 17.11 2.05 3.18
C ARG A 90 16.73 0.56 3.16
N PRO A 91 17.40 -0.24 2.31
CA PRO A 91 17.08 -1.66 2.20
C PRO A 91 17.26 -2.35 3.54
N VAL A 92 16.41 -3.32 3.82
CA VAL A 92 16.46 -4.12 5.03
C VAL A 92 17.72 -4.99 4.95
N ARG A 93 18.74 -4.63 5.74
CA ARG A 93 19.93 -5.46 5.88
C ARG A 93 19.50 -6.83 6.41
N GLN A 94 19.76 -7.88 5.65
CA GLN A 94 19.67 -9.24 6.19
C GLN A 94 20.85 -9.40 7.16
N ALA A 95 20.55 -9.54 8.45
CA ALA A 95 21.49 -10.18 9.35
C ALA A 95 21.64 -11.61 8.84
N GLY A 96 22.85 -11.95 8.40
CA GLY A 96 23.20 -13.28 7.90
C GLY A 96 23.14 -14.34 9.00
#